data_AF-A0A0Q9PJE5-F1
#
_entry.id   AF-A0A0Q9PJE5-F1
#
_cell.length_a   1.000
_cell.length_b   1.000
_cell.length_c   1.000
_cell.angle_alpha   90.00
_cell.angle_beta   90.00
_cell.angle_gamma   90.00
#
_symmetry.space_group_name_H-M   'P 1'
#
loop_
_entity.id
_entity.type
_entity.pdbx_description
1 polymer ?
#
loop_
_entity_poly.entity_id
_entity_poly.type
_entity_poly.pdbx_seq_one_letter_code
_entity_poly.pdbx_strand_id
1 'polypeptide(L)'
;MRTVREQAAAPRRGLASRIPSPGFDTFGSIFGFVYTFLAGNVLLAAANAPLVLCLALVADPIAAWPFFLALSATVPPSLAGLFAAFQALNDDGAAVKPVASFLRGYRHGFRRSALLGLAAVAVLLFLGVDLAIVQSMPGTALLVPVISVAAALTVAVAVMAIAGVVLLPAAGLKGLAKAALYLSVQRWYLSLAMLALLGIIAAAALLQPVLGVALAPAPLLFVVWSNSAYAFSAALRTPQDTP
;
A
#
# COMPACT_ATOMS: atom_id res chain seq x y z
N MET A 1 34.38 -67.35 -25.37
CA MET A 1 34.12 -67.09 -23.94
C MET A 1 33.82 -65.61 -23.77
N ARG A 2 32.60 -65.30 -23.31
CA ARG A 2 32.15 -64.15 -22.48
C ARG A 2 32.55 -62.71 -22.86
N THR A 3 31.66 -61.72 -22.89
CA THR A 3 30.19 -61.58 -22.83
C THR A 3 29.93 -60.11 -23.14
N VAL A 4 28.95 -59.84 -23.99
CA VAL A 4 28.39 -58.52 -24.31
C VAL A 4 27.93 -57.86 -23.00
N ARG A 5 28.48 -56.69 -22.66
CA ARG A 5 28.06 -55.90 -21.50
C ARG A 5 26.68 -55.31 -21.76
N GLU A 6 25.72 -55.74 -20.96
CA GLU A 6 24.33 -55.29 -20.94
C GLU A 6 24.24 -53.76 -20.82
N GLN A 7 23.51 -53.15 -21.75
CA GLN A 7 22.99 -51.80 -21.64
C GLN A 7 21.96 -51.79 -20.51
N ALA A 8 22.33 -51.23 -19.36
CA ALA A 8 21.42 -51.02 -18.25
C ALA A 8 20.31 -50.04 -18.66
N ALA A 9 19.08 -50.54 -18.75
CA ALA A 9 17.88 -49.76 -19.00
C ALA A 9 17.70 -48.69 -17.91
N ALA A 10 17.60 -47.43 -18.33
CA ALA A 10 17.33 -46.31 -17.45
C ALA A 10 15.99 -46.48 -16.71
N PRO A 11 15.90 -46.10 -15.42
CA PRO A 11 14.63 -46.12 -14.72
C PRO A 11 13.72 -45.07 -15.38
N ARG A 12 12.62 -45.55 -15.98
CA ARG A 12 11.52 -44.70 -16.45
C ARG A 12 10.95 -43.96 -15.24
N ARG A 13 11.48 -42.77 -14.95
CA ARG A 13 10.88 -41.81 -14.02
C ARG A 13 9.45 -41.57 -14.50
N GLY A 14 8.48 -42.04 -13.71
CA GLY A 14 7.06 -41.90 -14.01
C GLY A 14 6.71 -40.43 -14.28
N LEU A 15 6.23 -40.18 -15.50
CA LEU A 15 5.56 -38.94 -15.91
C LEU A 15 4.21 -38.71 -15.19
N ALA A 16 3.89 -39.50 -14.16
CA ALA A 16 2.60 -39.53 -13.49
C ALA A 16 2.48 -38.53 -12.30
N SER A 17 3.39 -37.56 -12.16
CA SER A 17 3.36 -36.58 -11.05
C SER A 17 2.96 -35.16 -11.44
N ARG A 18 2.54 -34.93 -12.69
CA ARG A 18 2.02 -33.62 -13.12
C ARG A 18 0.71 -33.79 -13.86
N ILE A 19 -0.31 -34.15 -13.11
CA ILE A 19 -1.65 -33.68 -13.45
C ILE A 19 -1.83 -32.46 -12.55
N PRO A 20 -1.65 -31.23 -13.07
CA PRO A 20 -2.06 -30.03 -12.34
C PRO A 20 -3.57 -30.16 -12.22
N SER A 21 -4.06 -30.56 -11.04
CA SER A 21 -5.48 -30.49 -10.75
C SER A 21 -5.81 -29.01 -10.59
N PRO A 22 -6.46 -28.36 -11.58
CA PRO A 22 -6.63 -26.91 -11.57
C PRO A 22 -7.40 -26.43 -10.34
N GLY A 23 -8.22 -27.30 -9.75
CA GLY A 23 -8.94 -27.05 -8.51
C GLY A 23 -8.02 -26.76 -7.32
N PHE A 24 -7.10 -27.67 -6.97
CA PHE A 24 -6.29 -27.52 -5.75
C PHE A 24 -5.35 -26.32 -5.79
N ASP A 25 -4.71 -26.06 -6.93
CA ASP A 25 -3.81 -24.91 -7.09
C ASP A 25 -4.60 -23.59 -7.09
N THR A 26 -5.79 -23.56 -7.70
CA THR A 26 -6.68 -22.38 -7.69
C THR A 26 -7.26 -22.12 -6.30
N PHE A 27 -7.74 -23.15 -5.61
CA PHE A 27 -8.24 -23.03 -4.23
C PHE A 27 -7.14 -22.57 -3.27
N GLY A 28 -5.92 -23.11 -3.40
CA GLY A 28 -4.77 -22.66 -2.62
C GLY A 28 -4.45 -21.18 -2.85
N SER A 29 -4.50 -20.73 -4.11
CA SER A 29 -4.32 -19.33 -4.46
C SER A 29 -5.38 -18.42 -3.86
N ILE A 30 -6.67 -18.75 -4.02
CA ILE A 30 -7.78 -17.97 -3.44
C ILE A 30 -7.63 -17.88 -1.92
N PHE A 31 -7.32 -19.00 -1.26
CA PHE A 31 -7.14 -19.02 0.19
C PHE A 31 -5.95 -18.17 0.64
N GLY A 32 -4.84 -18.22 -0.10
CA GLY A 32 -3.66 -17.37 0.13
C GLY A 32 -3.99 -15.87 0.04
N PHE A 33 -4.78 -15.46 -0.96
CA PHE A 33 -5.27 -14.09 -1.10
C PHE A 33 -6.18 -13.68 0.07
N VAL A 34 -7.20 -14.49 0.37
CA VAL A 34 -8.15 -14.22 1.46
C VAL A 34 -7.42 -14.13 2.80
N TYR A 35 -6.53 -15.08 3.09
CA TYR A 35 -5.74 -15.07 4.31
C TYR A 35 -4.81 -13.86 4.40
N THR A 36 -4.15 -13.47 3.30
CA THR A 36 -3.28 -12.30 3.27
C THR A 36 -4.06 -11.00 3.50
N PHE A 37 -5.25 -10.87 2.92
CA PHE A 37 -6.10 -9.69 3.14
C PHE A 37 -6.64 -9.64 4.57
N LEU A 38 -7.09 -10.77 5.11
CA LEU A 38 -7.58 -10.83 6.49
C LEU A 38 -6.46 -10.55 7.50
N ALA A 39 -5.33 -11.23 7.36
CA ALA A 39 -4.16 -11.00 8.20
C ALA A 39 -3.63 -9.56 8.05
N GLY A 40 -3.63 -9.04 6.82
CA GLY A 40 -3.24 -7.67 6.50
C GLY A 40 -4.10 -6.64 7.21
N ASN A 41 -5.43 -6.80 7.19
CA ASN A 41 -6.34 -5.93 7.93
C ASN A 41 -6.11 -5.99 9.45
N VAL A 42 -5.97 -7.19 10.03
CA VAL A 42 -5.73 -7.35 11.47
C VAL A 42 -4.41 -6.68 11.88
N LEU A 43 -3.35 -6.89 11.11
CA LEU A 43 -2.04 -6.28 11.37
C LEU A 43 -2.05 -4.77 11.16
N LEU A 44 -2.78 -4.27 10.17
CA LEU A 44 -2.96 -2.85 9.93
C LEU A 44 -3.72 -2.21 11.10
N ALA A 45 -4.82 -2.83 11.55
CA ALA A 45 -5.59 -2.38 12.70
C ALA A 45 -4.75 -2.39 13.98
N ALA A 46 -3.95 -3.44 14.20
CA ALA A 46 -3.06 -3.55 15.35
C ALA A 46 -1.93 -2.51 15.32
N ALA A 47 -1.31 -2.28 14.17
CA ALA A 47 -0.25 -1.28 14.01
C ALA A 47 -0.78 0.16 14.18
N ASN A 48 -2.06 0.39 13.88
CA ASN A 48 -2.76 1.66 14.06
C ASN A 48 -3.71 1.63 15.26
N ALA A 49 -3.51 0.73 16.22
CA ALA A 49 -4.39 0.60 17.38
C ALA A 49 -4.59 1.92 18.15
N PRO A 50 -3.57 2.79 18.35
CA PRO A 50 -3.79 4.10 18.95
C PRO A 50 -4.82 4.94 18.19
N LEU A 51 -4.70 4.99 16.86
CA LEU A 51 -5.62 5.71 15.98
C LEU A 51 -7.04 5.16 16.02
N VAL A 52 -7.17 3.83 15.88
CA VAL A 52 -8.48 3.16 15.88
C VAL A 52 -9.18 3.31 17.23
N LEU A 53 -8.43 3.16 18.32
CA LEU A 53 -8.96 3.31 19.68
C LEU A 53 -9.44 4.75 19.92
N CYS A 54 -8.63 5.74 19.58
CA CYS A 54 -9.05 7.15 19.71
C CYS A 54 -10.27 7.47 18.85
N LEU A 55 -10.36 6.94 17.61
CA LEU A 55 -11.54 7.13 16.75
C LEU A 55 -12.79 6.47 17.35
N ALA A 56 -12.65 5.34 18.01
CA ALA A 56 -13.76 4.65 18.67
C ALA A 56 -14.22 5.33 19.97
N LEU A 57 -13.32 6.08 20.64
CA LEU A 57 -13.61 6.71 21.94
C LEU A 57 -14.06 8.18 21.82
N VAL A 58 -13.70 8.89 20.74
CA VAL A 58 -14.04 10.30 20.56
C VAL A 58 -15.33 10.45 19.77
N ALA A 59 -16.31 11.15 20.34
CA ALA A 59 -17.64 11.33 19.74
C ALA A 59 -17.62 12.18 18.46
N ASP A 60 -16.77 13.21 18.39
CA ASP A 60 -16.59 14.04 17.20
C ASP A 60 -15.11 14.11 16.78
N PRO A 61 -14.66 13.18 15.92
CA PRO A 61 -13.30 13.17 15.41
C PRO A 61 -12.96 14.38 14.53
N ILE A 62 -13.95 15.01 13.89
CA ILE A 62 -13.74 16.11 12.94
C ILE A 62 -13.41 17.39 13.70
N ALA A 63 -14.04 17.62 14.85
CA ALA A 63 -13.69 18.74 15.73
C ALA A 63 -12.25 18.67 16.24
N ALA A 64 -11.72 17.45 16.46
CA ALA A 64 -10.35 17.20 16.94
C ALA A 64 -9.37 16.87 15.79
N TRP A 65 -9.58 17.45 14.60
CA TRP A 65 -8.81 17.10 13.40
C TRP A 65 -7.27 17.16 13.55
N PRO A 66 -6.63 18.12 14.27
CA PRO A 66 -5.17 18.15 14.36
C PRO A 66 -4.63 16.96 15.14
N PHE A 67 -5.37 16.53 16.17
CA PHE A 67 -5.00 15.38 16.99
C PHE A 67 -5.07 14.08 16.17
N PHE A 68 -6.16 13.86 15.44
CA PHE A 68 -6.31 12.68 14.58
C PHE A 68 -5.33 12.68 13.41
N LEU A 69 -5.02 13.86 12.85
CA LEU A 69 -4.02 14.01 11.81
C LEU A 69 -2.62 13.68 12.33
N ALA A 70 -2.25 14.11 13.54
CA ALA A 70 -1.00 13.72 14.18
C ALA A 70 -0.94 12.20 14.43
N LEU A 71 -2.05 11.61 14.88
CA LEU A 71 -2.14 10.17 15.15
C LEU A 71 -2.04 9.34 13.87
N SER A 72 -2.41 9.90 12.71
CA SER A 72 -2.25 9.25 11.40
C SER A 72 -0.78 8.99 11.02
N ALA A 73 0.19 9.55 11.75
CA ALA A 73 1.61 9.24 11.58
C ALA A 73 1.95 7.75 11.78
N THR A 74 1.08 6.96 12.42
CA THR A 74 1.23 5.49 12.54
C THR A 74 0.90 4.74 11.24
N VAL A 75 0.12 5.35 10.35
CA VAL A 75 -0.34 4.74 9.10
C VAL A 75 0.82 4.46 8.13
N PRO A 76 1.72 5.42 7.82
CA PRO A 76 2.85 5.22 6.90
C PRO A 76 3.69 3.94 7.10
N PRO A 77 4.21 3.62 8.30
CA PRO A 77 4.97 2.38 8.49
C PRO A 77 4.12 1.11 8.36
N SER A 78 2.84 1.18 8.74
CA SER A 78 1.92 0.06 8.55
C SER A 78 1.57 -0.19 7.08
N LEU A 79 1.48 0.86 6.26
CA LEU A 79 1.35 0.75 4.81
C LEU A 79 2.58 0.09 4.18
N ALA A 80 3.79 0.45 4.61
CA ALA A 80 5.01 -0.19 4.12
C ALA A 80 5.05 -1.70 4.42
N GLY A 81 4.59 -2.11 5.61
CA GLY A 81 4.41 -3.52 5.95
C GLY A 81 3.39 -4.21 5.03
N LEU A 82 2.21 -3.60 4.86
CA LEU A 82 1.14 -4.18 4.05
C LEU A 82 1.52 -4.30 2.58
N PHE A 83 2.15 -3.27 2.01
CA PHE A 83 2.65 -3.29 0.64
C PHE A 83 3.75 -4.34 0.42
N ALA A 84 4.60 -4.60 1.41
CA ALA A 84 5.57 -5.68 1.33
C ALA A 84 4.90 -7.07 1.36
N ALA A 85 3.81 -7.22 2.12
CA ALA A 85 3.01 -8.44 2.08
C ALA A 85 2.32 -8.64 0.72
N PHE A 86 1.81 -7.56 0.11
CA PHE A 86 1.23 -7.61 -1.23
C PHE A 86 2.25 -7.89 -2.32
N GLN A 87 3.45 -7.31 -2.23
CA GLN A 87 4.54 -7.63 -3.14
C GLN A 87 4.91 -9.11 -3.05
N ALA A 88 5.10 -9.64 -1.84
CA ALA A 88 5.37 -11.06 -1.65
C ALA A 88 4.24 -11.94 -2.21
N LEU A 89 2.97 -11.57 -1.97
CA LEU A 89 1.80 -12.28 -2.51
C LEU A 89 1.78 -12.28 -4.05
N ASN A 90 2.18 -11.17 -4.67
CA ASN A 90 2.23 -11.03 -6.13
C ASN A 90 3.41 -11.82 -6.74
N ASP A 91 4.54 -11.90 -6.04
CA ASP A 91 5.76 -12.55 -6.53
C ASP A 91 5.74 -14.08 -6.32
N ASP A 92 5.35 -14.55 -5.13
CA ASP A 92 5.42 -15.96 -4.70
C ASP A 92 4.04 -16.67 -4.68
N GLY A 93 2.95 -15.94 -4.89
CA GLY A 93 1.58 -16.49 -4.92
C GLY A 93 1.10 -17.07 -3.58
N ALA A 94 0.52 -18.27 -3.61
CA ALA A 94 -0.21 -18.88 -2.49
C ALA A 94 0.63 -19.31 -1.28
N ALA A 95 1.96 -19.45 -1.45
CA ALA A 95 2.86 -20.03 -0.43
C ALA A 95 3.42 -19.01 0.57
N VAL A 96 2.92 -17.77 0.54
CA VAL A 96 3.47 -16.65 1.31
C VAL A 96 3.09 -16.77 2.79
N LYS A 97 4.01 -16.32 3.65
CA LYS A 97 3.77 -16.10 5.09
C LYS A 97 3.44 -14.61 5.30
N PRO A 98 2.18 -14.16 5.11
CA PRO A 98 1.84 -12.74 5.05
C PRO A 98 2.21 -11.96 6.32
N VAL A 99 2.08 -12.57 7.50
CA VAL A 99 2.50 -11.94 8.77
C VAL A 99 4.00 -11.66 8.80
N ALA A 100 4.82 -12.60 8.33
CA ALA A 100 6.27 -12.46 8.30
C ALA A 100 6.70 -11.40 7.27
N SER A 101 6.06 -11.38 6.09
CA SER A 101 6.30 -10.38 5.06
C SER A 101 5.91 -8.98 5.53
N PHE A 102 4.74 -8.84 6.18
CA PHE A 102 4.30 -7.59 6.79
C PHE A 102 5.31 -7.07 7.80
N LEU A 103 5.70 -7.91 8.77
CA LEU A 103 6.59 -7.49 9.85
C LEU A 103 7.99 -7.15 9.34
N ARG A 104 8.49 -7.89 8.34
CA ARG A 104 9.78 -7.59 7.69
C ARG A 104 9.72 -6.25 6.96
N GLY A 105 8.67 -6.02 6.17
CA GLY A 105 8.44 -4.76 5.45
C GLY A 105 8.25 -3.58 6.40
N TYR A 106 7.48 -3.77 7.47
CA TYR A 106 7.28 -2.78 8.52
C TYR A 106 8.62 -2.38 9.13
N ARG A 107 9.44 -3.34 9.55
CA ARG A 107 10.74 -3.06 10.21
C ARG A 107 11.76 -2.44 9.27
N HIS A 108 11.89 -2.92 8.02
CA HIS A 108 12.84 -2.37 7.06
C HIS A 108 12.41 -1.00 6.54
N GLY A 109 11.11 -0.82 6.30
CA GLY A 109 10.53 0.41 5.80
C GLY A 109 10.29 1.45 6.89
N PHE A 110 10.34 1.09 8.18
CA PHE A 110 9.87 1.92 9.30
C PHE A 110 10.42 3.34 9.24
N ARG A 111 11.75 3.51 9.29
CA ARG A 111 12.37 4.84 9.35
C ARG A 111 12.08 5.67 8.11
N ARG A 112 12.12 5.05 6.93
CA ARG A 112 11.91 5.75 5.64
C ARG A 112 10.45 6.18 5.48
N SER A 113 9.52 5.27 5.74
CA SER A 113 8.07 5.52 5.66
C SER A 113 7.57 6.45 6.77
N ALA A 114 8.09 6.33 7.99
CA ALA A 114 7.76 7.23 9.09
C ALA A 114 8.23 8.67 8.80
N LEU A 115 9.42 8.86 8.23
CA LEU A 115 9.89 10.21 7.83
C LEU A 115 9.00 10.82 6.75
N LEU A 116 8.63 10.06 5.72
CA LEU A 116 7.70 10.52 4.68
C LEU A 116 6.32 10.85 5.27
N GLY A 117 5.86 9.99 6.18
CA GLY A 117 4.63 10.16 6.93
C GLY A 117 4.58 11.42 7.77
N LEU A 118 5.59 11.63 8.61
CA LEU A 118 5.71 12.82 9.44
C LEU A 118 5.81 14.10 8.60
N ALA A 119 6.56 14.06 7.50
CA ALA A 119 6.61 15.18 6.56
C ALA A 119 5.23 15.48 5.96
N ALA A 120 4.48 14.44 5.54
CA ALA A 120 3.13 14.60 5.01
C ALA A 120 2.17 15.15 6.07
N VAL A 121 2.19 14.61 7.29
CA VAL A 121 1.38 15.09 8.43
C VAL A 121 1.69 16.56 8.74
N ALA A 122 2.97 16.96 8.76
CA ALA A 122 3.36 18.35 9.00
C ALA A 122 2.83 19.29 7.91
N VAL A 123 2.93 18.90 6.63
CA VAL A 123 2.38 19.68 5.51
C VAL A 123 0.86 19.75 5.59
N LEU A 124 0.18 18.65 5.90
CA LEU A 124 -1.28 18.62 6.04
C LEU A 124 -1.76 19.45 7.24
N LEU A 125 -1.02 19.47 8.35
CA LEU A 125 -1.31 20.34 9.50
C LEU A 125 -1.21 21.80 9.10
N PHE A 126 -0.13 22.17 8.41
CA PHE A 126 0.06 23.53 7.90
C PHE A 126 -1.08 23.94 6.96
N LEU A 127 -1.40 23.12 5.96
CA LEU A 127 -2.51 23.35 5.04
C LEU A 127 -3.87 23.40 5.74
N GLY A 128 -4.08 22.58 6.77
CA GLY A 128 -5.32 22.59 7.56
C GLY A 128 -5.49 23.87 8.38
N VAL A 129 -4.39 24.38 8.97
CA VAL A 129 -4.38 25.68 9.65
C VAL A 129 -4.62 26.81 8.65
N ASP A 130 -3.94 26.80 7.50
CA ASP A 130 -4.17 27.77 6.43
C ASP A 130 -5.62 27.75 5.97
N LEU A 131 -6.21 26.56 5.79
CA LEU A 131 -7.60 26.42 5.39
C LEU A 131 -8.54 27.03 6.43
N ALA A 132 -8.29 26.82 7.72
CA ALA A 132 -9.08 27.39 8.80
C ALA A 132 -9.01 28.93 8.84
N ILE A 133 -7.82 29.50 8.61
CA ILE A 133 -7.61 30.94 8.52
C ILE A 133 -8.34 31.52 7.30
N VAL A 134 -8.20 30.87 6.14
CA VAL A 134 -8.77 31.32 4.86
C VAL A 134 -10.28 31.44 4.91
N GLN A 135 -11.00 30.63 5.71
CA GLN A 135 -12.47 30.73 5.83
C GLN A 135 -12.96 32.14 6.21
N SER A 136 -12.13 32.93 6.90
CA SER A 136 -12.45 34.28 7.34
C SER A 136 -12.04 35.40 6.36
N MET A 137 -11.39 35.04 5.24
CA MET A 137 -10.84 36.00 4.28
C MET A 137 -11.78 36.26 3.10
N PRO A 138 -11.71 37.42 2.43
CA PRO A 138 -12.49 37.68 1.21
C PRO A 138 -12.09 36.79 0.00
N GLY A 139 -10.96 36.08 0.08
CA GLY A 139 -10.44 35.19 -0.99
C GLY A 139 -10.84 33.72 -0.88
N THR A 140 -11.75 33.34 0.03
CA THR A 140 -12.11 31.95 0.34
C THR A 140 -12.44 31.11 -0.89
N ALA A 141 -13.23 31.66 -1.83
CA ALA A 141 -13.70 30.92 -3.00
C ALA A 141 -12.58 30.37 -3.89
N LEU A 142 -11.43 31.05 -3.96
CA LEU A 142 -10.28 30.63 -4.76
C LEU A 142 -9.28 29.81 -3.94
N LEU A 143 -9.01 30.22 -2.70
CA LEU A 143 -7.96 29.60 -1.88
C LEU A 143 -8.37 28.21 -1.36
N VAL A 144 -9.65 27.99 -1.04
CA VAL A 144 -10.12 26.69 -0.52
C VAL A 144 -9.88 25.56 -1.53
N PRO A 145 -10.27 25.66 -2.83
CA PRO A 145 -9.94 24.63 -3.81
C PRO A 145 -8.45 24.40 -3.97
N VAL A 146 -7.63 25.46 -3.98
CA VAL A 146 -6.17 25.36 -4.14
C VAL A 146 -5.54 24.59 -2.97
N ILE A 147 -5.91 24.93 -1.74
CA ILE A 147 -5.45 24.22 -0.53
C ILE A 147 -5.92 22.77 -0.55
N SER A 148 -7.16 22.51 -0.97
CA SER A 148 -7.71 21.15 -1.07
C SER A 148 -6.93 20.29 -2.08
N VAL A 149 -6.59 20.84 -3.24
CA VAL A 149 -5.77 20.16 -4.24
C VAL A 149 -4.35 19.92 -3.72
N ALA A 150 -3.75 20.88 -3.01
CA ALA A 150 -2.44 20.72 -2.40
C ALA A 150 -2.43 19.61 -1.33
N ALA A 151 -3.48 19.53 -0.50
CA ALA A 151 -3.65 18.47 0.50
C ALA A 151 -3.82 17.10 -0.17
N ALA A 152 -4.69 17.01 -1.18
CA ALA A 152 -4.89 15.80 -1.96
C ALA A 152 -3.60 15.32 -2.64
N LEU A 153 -2.84 16.24 -3.24
CA LEU A 153 -1.55 15.94 -3.85
C LEU A 153 -0.54 15.46 -2.80
N THR A 154 -0.51 16.08 -1.61
CA THR A 154 0.38 15.66 -0.50
C THR A 154 0.11 14.22 -0.09
N VAL A 155 -1.17 13.84 0.09
CA VAL A 155 -1.56 12.46 0.39
C VAL A 155 -1.15 11.52 -0.75
N ALA A 156 -1.40 11.94 -1.99
CA ALA A 156 -1.09 11.13 -3.16
C ALA A 156 0.41 10.83 -3.27
N VAL A 157 1.25 11.86 -3.11
CA VAL A 157 2.70 11.74 -3.15
C VAL A 157 3.23 10.91 -1.99
N ALA A 158 2.69 11.10 -0.78
CA ALA A 158 3.12 10.34 0.39
C ALA A 158 2.89 8.84 0.21
N VAL A 159 1.68 8.43 -0.20
CA VAL A 159 1.33 7.02 -0.40
C VAL A 159 2.12 6.40 -1.55
N MET A 160 2.26 7.11 -2.67
CA MET A 160 3.08 6.66 -3.81
C MET A 160 4.56 6.51 -3.41
N ALA A 161 5.12 7.44 -2.62
CA ALA A 161 6.48 7.36 -2.13
C ALA A 161 6.68 6.19 -1.15
N ILE A 162 5.70 5.92 -0.27
CA ILE A 162 5.72 4.76 0.65
C ILE A 162 5.67 3.44 -0.13
N ALA A 163 4.83 3.35 -1.18
CA ALA A 163 4.86 2.21 -2.09
C ALA A 163 6.23 2.07 -2.77
N GLY A 164 6.83 3.18 -3.19
CA GLY A 164 8.18 3.23 -3.76
C GLY A 164 9.28 2.73 -2.81
N VAL A 165 9.17 2.95 -1.49
CA VAL A 165 10.12 2.41 -0.50
C VAL A 165 10.17 0.88 -0.54
N VAL A 166 9.03 0.24 -0.82
CA VAL A 166 8.89 -1.22 -0.91
C VAL A 166 9.29 -1.73 -2.29
N LEU A 167 8.78 -1.09 -3.35
CA LEU A 167 9.01 -1.51 -4.74
C LEU A 167 10.44 -1.26 -5.22
N LEU A 168 11.10 -0.22 -4.70
CA LEU A 168 12.43 0.23 -5.13
C LEU A 168 13.35 0.41 -3.90
N PRO A 169 13.74 -0.67 -3.21
CA PRO A 169 14.45 -0.59 -1.93
C PRO A 169 15.83 0.10 -2.04
N ALA A 170 16.45 0.05 -3.23
CA ALA A 170 17.72 0.69 -3.53
C ALA A 170 17.62 2.21 -3.76
N ALA A 171 16.42 2.75 -4.00
CA ALA A 171 16.25 4.17 -4.29
C ALA A 171 16.35 5.04 -3.02
N GLY A 172 16.97 6.22 -3.16
CA GLY A 172 17.03 7.22 -2.09
C GLY A 172 15.68 7.94 -1.91
N LEU A 173 15.40 8.41 -0.68
CA LEU A 173 14.15 9.10 -0.34
C LEU A 173 13.85 10.32 -1.23
N LYS A 174 14.88 11.13 -1.54
CA LYS A 174 14.72 12.29 -2.43
C LYS A 174 14.31 11.87 -3.85
N GLY A 175 14.88 10.79 -4.35
CA GLY A 175 14.53 10.23 -5.65
C GLY A 175 13.09 9.70 -5.66
N LEU A 176 12.71 8.95 -4.61
CA LEU A 176 11.35 8.45 -4.44
C LEU A 176 10.32 9.57 -4.34
N ALA A 177 10.57 10.60 -3.53
CA ALA A 177 9.65 11.74 -3.40
C ALA A 177 9.49 12.50 -4.71
N LYS A 178 10.59 12.75 -5.44
CA LYS A 178 10.54 13.42 -6.75
C LYS A 178 9.79 12.57 -7.79
N ALA A 179 10.06 11.27 -7.84
CA ALA A 179 9.38 10.35 -8.73
C ALA A 179 7.88 10.25 -8.39
N ALA A 180 7.54 10.12 -7.11
CA ALA A 180 6.17 10.10 -6.64
C ALA A 180 5.42 11.39 -7.03
N LEU A 181 6.01 12.56 -6.79
CA LEU A 181 5.43 13.84 -7.21
C LEU A 181 5.19 13.89 -8.72
N TYR A 182 6.20 13.53 -9.51
CA TYR A 182 6.11 13.54 -10.95
C TYR A 182 5.02 12.59 -11.46
N LEU A 183 4.98 11.34 -10.96
CA LEU A 183 3.98 10.34 -11.33
C LEU A 183 2.57 10.75 -10.89
N SER A 184 2.44 11.33 -9.70
CA SER A 184 1.14 11.77 -9.19
C SER A 184 0.52 12.86 -10.05
N VAL A 185 1.33 13.75 -10.61
CA VAL A 185 0.87 14.84 -11.50
C VAL A 185 0.70 14.34 -12.95
N GLN A 186 1.69 13.62 -13.49
CA GLN A 186 1.68 13.15 -14.87
C GLN A 186 0.53 12.15 -15.11
N ARG A 187 0.24 11.30 -14.14
CA ARG A 187 -0.83 10.29 -14.18
C ARG A 187 -1.94 10.63 -13.19
N TRP A 188 -2.46 11.85 -13.29
CA TRP A 188 -3.48 12.38 -12.38
C TRP A 188 -4.70 11.45 -12.19
N TYR A 189 -5.10 10.72 -13.23
CA TYR A 189 -6.23 9.77 -13.17
C TYR A 189 -5.96 8.61 -12.19
N LEU A 190 -4.71 8.13 -12.11
CA LEU A 190 -4.29 7.12 -11.13
C LEU A 190 -4.28 7.69 -9.71
N SER A 191 -3.82 8.94 -9.55
CA SER A 191 -3.85 9.64 -8.27
C SER A 191 -5.29 9.85 -7.79
N LEU A 192 -6.20 10.23 -8.67
CA LEU A 192 -7.61 10.45 -8.34
C LEU A 192 -8.28 9.13 -7.92
N ALA A 193 -8.05 8.04 -8.67
CA ALA A 193 -8.54 6.71 -8.28
C ALA A 193 -7.99 6.28 -6.91
N MET A 194 -6.70 6.50 -6.65
CA MET A 194 -6.10 6.21 -5.36
C MET A 194 -6.72 7.03 -4.23
N LEU A 195 -6.90 8.34 -4.44
CA LEU A 195 -7.53 9.23 -3.47
C LEU A 195 -8.98 8.84 -3.19
N ALA A 196 -9.73 8.41 -4.21
CA ALA A 196 -11.08 7.89 -4.02
C ALA A 196 -11.09 6.64 -3.12
N LEU A 197 -10.20 5.68 -3.36
CA LEU A 197 -10.09 4.46 -2.54
C LEU A 197 -9.68 4.77 -1.09
N LEU A 198 -8.72 5.68 -0.90
CA LEU A 198 -8.32 6.15 0.43
C LEU A 198 -9.44 6.91 1.12
N GLY A 199 -10.21 7.71 0.38
CA GLY A 199 -11.40 8.42 0.87
C GLY A 199 -12.47 7.44 1.34
N ILE A 200 -12.71 6.35 0.61
CA ILE A 200 -13.63 5.28 1.02
C ILE A 200 -13.15 4.62 2.32
N ILE A 201 -11.84 4.31 2.44
CA ILE A 201 -11.28 3.75 3.67
C ILE A 201 -11.46 4.72 4.85
N ALA A 202 -11.15 6.00 4.66
CA ALA A 202 -11.28 7.03 5.68
C ALA A 202 -12.74 7.22 6.10
N ALA A 203 -13.67 7.30 5.15
CA ALA A 203 -15.10 7.40 5.42
C ALA A 203 -15.62 6.17 6.18
N ALA A 204 -15.21 4.96 5.78
CA ALA A 204 -15.57 3.73 6.48
C ALA A 204 -15.04 3.71 7.92
N ALA A 205 -13.81 4.18 8.14
CA ALA A 205 -13.22 4.29 9.48
C ALA A 205 -13.89 5.35 10.35
N LEU A 206 -14.41 6.44 9.77
CA LEU A 206 -15.16 7.46 10.51
C LEU A 206 -16.58 7.00 10.85
N LEU A 207 -17.27 6.31 9.93
CA LEU A 207 -18.65 5.86 10.14
C LEU A 207 -18.71 4.62 11.04
N GLN A 208 -17.76 3.70 10.90
CA GLN A 208 -17.69 2.45 11.67
C GLN A 208 -16.22 2.12 12.00
N PRO A 209 -15.62 2.71 13.04
CA PRO A 209 -14.19 2.58 13.33
C PRO A 209 -13.68 1.13 13.41
N VAL A 210 -14.44 0.24 14.05
CA VAL A 210 -14.04 -1.17 14.22
C VAL A 210 -14.20 -1.96 12.92
N LEU A 211 -15.38 -1.92 12.30
CA LEU A 211 -15.66 -2.72 11.09
C LEU A 211 -14.97 -2.17 9.85
N GLY A 212 -14.97 -0.85 9.70
CA GLY A 212 -14.36 -0.12 8.59
C GLY A 212 -12.86 -0.33 8.51
N VAL A 213 -12.16 -0.44 9.64
CA VAL A 213 -10.72 -0.72 9.66
C VAL A 213 -10.42 -2.23 9.59
N ALA A 214 -11.30 -3.10 10.08
CA ALA A 214 -11.05 -4.54 10.12
C ALA A 214 -11.27 -5.28 8.79
N LEU A 215 -12.08 -4.74 7.87
CA LEU A 215 -12.51 -5.51 6.68
C LEU A 215 -12.17 -4.81 5.36
N ALA A 216 -12.36 -3.50 5.28
CA ALA A 216 -12.25 -2.75 4.02
C ALA A 216 -10.80 -2.44 3.55
N PRO A 217 -9.80 -2.15 4.41
CA PRO A 217 -8.57 -1.54 3.95
C PRO A 217 -7.72 -2.40 3.03
N ALA A 218 -7.48 -3.67 3.37
CA ALA A 218 -6.56 -4.53 2.63
C ALA A 218 -6.89 -4.68 1.14
N PRO A 219 -8.12 -5.04 0.70
CA PRO A 219 -8.43 -5.15 -0.72
C PRO A 219 -8.33 -3.80 -1.46
N LEU A 220 -8.78 -2.71 -0.83
CA LEU A 220 -8.70 -1.37 -1.44
C LEU A 220 -7.23 -0.91 -1.55
N LEU A 221 -6.43 -1.15 -0.51
CA LEU A 221 -5.00 -0.85 -0.48
C LEU A 221 -4.20 -1.73 -1.42
N PHE A 222 -4.66 -2.96 -1.71
CA PHE A 222 -4.06 -3.81 -2.74
C PHE A 222 -4.21 -3.18 -4.13
N VAL A 223 -5.37 -2.59 -4.44
CA VAL A 223 -5.56 -1.83 -5.68
C VAL A 223 -4.67 -0.57 -5.70
N VAL A 224 -4.57 0.16 -4.60
CA VAL A 224 -3.66 1.31 -4.46
C VAL A 224 -2.18 0.92 -4.69
N TRP A 225 -1.76 -0.20 -4.11
CA TRP A 225 -0.41 -0.74 -4.30
C TRP A 225 -0.18 -1.17 -5.75
N SER A 226 -1.14 -1.89 -6.35
CA SER A 226 -1.07 -2.35 -7.74
C SER A 226 -0.97 -1.18 -8.72
N ASN A 227 -1.75 -0.12 -8.47
CA ASN A 227 -1.69 1.13 -9.20
C ASN A 227 -0.30 1.79 -9.11
N SER A 228 0.29 1.81 -7.91
CA SER A 228 1.64 2.35 -7.68
C SER A 228 2.72 1.53 -8.39
N ALA A 229 2.64 0.19 -8.31
CA ALA A 229 3.53 -0.73 -9.01
C ALA A 229 3.46 -0.57 -10.53
N TYR A 230 2.25 -0.41 -11.07
CA TYR A 230 2.05 -0.09 -12.47
C TYR A 230 2.68 1.27 -12.86
N ALA A 231 2.46 2.32 -12.06
CA ALA A 231 3.03 3.64 -12.33
C ALA A 231 4.57 3.63 -12.36
N PHE A 232 5.21 2.97 -11.39
CA PHE A 232 6.67 2.84 -11.36
C PHE A 232 7.22 1.96 -12.49
N SER A 233 6.61 0.80 -12.75
CA SER A 233 7.06 -0.09 -13.83
C SER A 233 6.92 0.56 -15.20
N ALA A 234 5.84 1.30 -15.46
CA ALA A 234 5.65 2.04 -16.70
C ALA A 234 6.67 3.18 -16.89
N ALA A 235 7.16 3.78 -15.80
CA ALA A 235 8.17 4.83 -15.86
C ALA A 235 9.61 4.30 -16.06
N LEU A 236 9.87 3.06 -15.61
CA LEU A 236 11.18 2.42 -15.72
C LEU A 236 11.35 1.65 -17.04
N ARG A 237 10.27 1.34 -17.78
CA ARG A 237 10.35 0.79 -19.13
C ARG A 237 10.84 1.87 -20.09
N THR A 238 12.14 1.87 -20.37
CA THR A 238 12.75 2.68 -21.43
C THR A 238 12.31 2.18 -22.82
N PRO A 239 12.06 3.04 -23.83
CA PRO A 239 11.67 2.63 -25.19
C PRO A 239 12.72 1.84 -26.00
N GLN A 240 13.76 1.30 -25.36
CA GLN A 240 14.89 0.65 -26.05
C GLN A 240 14.61 -0.82 -26.40
N ASP A 241 13.48 -1.40 -25.96
CA ASP A 241 13.04 -2.76 -26.32
C ASP A 241 11.95 -2.73 -27.41
N THR A 242 12.26 -2.12 -28.55
CA THR A 242 11.47 -2.32 -29.77
C THR A 242 12.40 -3.00 -30.78
N PRO A 243 12.12 -4.25 -31.23
CA PRO A 243 12.90 -4.91 -32.27
C PRO A 243 12.79 -4.21 -33.63
#